data_AF-A0AAW2TAI2-F1
#
_entry.id   AF-A0AAW2TAI2-F1
#
_cell.length_a   1.000
_cell.length_b   1.000
_cell.length_c   1.000
_cell.angle_alpha   90.00
_cell.angle_beta   90.00
_cell.angle_gamma   90.00
#
_symmetry.space_group_name_H-M   'P 1'
#
loop_
_entity.id
_entity.type
_entity.pdbx_description
1 polymer ?
#
loop_
_entity_poly.entity_id
_entity_poly.type
_entity_poly.pdbx_seq_one_letter_code
_entity_poly.pdbx_strand_id
1 'polypeptide(L)'
;MTRSRSYDFVAQTHAIMYYSQRTTKGGFLISEASGISDTAQGYPHTPGIWRKDQMEAWKPIVKAVHEKGGVFFCQLWHAGRVSNYSFQPNGNPPVSCTDKPIHIDVDIGFSDGEGFSPPHRLRVEEISKVVDDFRVAAKHAIEAG
;
A
#
# COMPACT_ATOMS: atom_id res chain seq x y z
N MET A 1 -9.41 3.84 -1.48
CA MET A 1 -9.81 4.09 -0.07
C MET A 1 -9.22 3.02 0.82
N THR A 2 -8.28 3.34 1.71
CA THR A 2 -7.67 2.39 2.65
C THR A 2 -8.72 1.74 3.56
N ARG A 3 -8.76 0.41 3.59
CA ARG A 3 -9.72 -0.32 4.41
C ARG A 3 -9.07 -1.12 5.53
N SER A 4 -7.78 -1.45 5.53
CA SER A 4 -7.17 -2.22 6.63
C SER A 4 -7.81 -3.61 6.83
N ARG A 5 -8.09 -4.33 5.73
CA ARG A 5 -8.65 -5.70 5.74
C ARG A 5 -7.74 -6.73 5.03
N SER A 6 -6.49 -6.37 4.80
CA SER A 6 -5.48 -7.20 4.12
C SER A 6 -4.41 -7.66 5.12
N TYR A 7 -4.69 -8.76 5.83
CA TYR A 7 -3.77 -9.34 6.81
C TYR A 7 -2.44 -9.76 6.16
N ASP A 8 -1.33 -9.60 6.89
CA ASP A 8 0.04 -9.85 6.40
C ASP A 8 0.41 -9.13 5.08
N PHE A 9 -0.28 -8.01 4.85
CA PHE A 9 -0.20 -7.22 3.62
C PHE A 9 -0.64 -7.99 2.37
N VAL A 10 -1.44 -9.04 2.52
CA VAL A 10 -1.99 -9.87 1.44
C VAL A 10 -3.47 -9.56 1.27
N ALA A 11 -3.89 -9.25 0.04
CA ALA A 11 -5.30 -9.02 -0.27
C ALA A 11 -6.12 -10.29 0.00
N GLN A 12 -7.27 -10.13 0.66
CA GLN A 12 -8.07 -11.26 1.15
C GLN A 12 -9.23 -11.59 0.21
N THR A 13 -9.77 -12.80 0.31
CA THR A 13 -10.86 -13.30 -0.56
C THR A 13 -12.11 -12.42 -0.53
N HIS A 14 -12.43 -11.80 0.61
CA HIS A 14 -13.59 -10.89 0.70
C HIS A 14 -13.42 -9.61 -0.14
N ALA A 15 -12.20 -9.24 -0.53
CA ALA A 15 -11.96 -8.10 -1.41
C ALA A 15 -12.54 -8.35 -2.81
N ILE A 16 -12.64 -9.60 -3.26
CA ILE A 16 -13.31 -9.99 -4.50
C ILE A 16 -14.77 -9.50 -4.47
N MET A 17 -15.50 -9.85 -3.40
CA MET A 17 -16.87 -9.39 -3.18
C MET A 17 -16.92 -7.85 -3.13
N TYR A 18 -16.01 -7.23 -2.38
CA TYR A 18 -15.99 -5.78 -2.17
C TYR A 18 -15.89 -4.98 -3.48
N TYR A 19 -14.91 -5.28 -4.33
CA TYR A 19 -14.71 -4.59 -5.60
C TYR A 19 -15.75 -5.00 -6.64
N SER A 20 -16.14 -6.28 -6.68
CA SER A 20 -17.18 -6.77 -7.57
C SER A 20 -18.53 -6.09 -7.33
N GLN A 21 -18.92 -5.84 -6.07
CA GLN A 21 -20.14 -5.10 -5.72
C GLN A 21 -20.16 -3.66 -6.24
N ARG A 22 -18.98 -3.05 -6.41
CA ARG A 22 -18.80 -1.66 -6.85
C ARG A 22 -18.53 -1.52 -8.34
N THR A 23 -18.46 -2.64 -9.06
CA THR A 23 -18.15 -2.64 -10.48
C THR A 23 -19.42 -2.51 -11.31
N THR A 24 -19.39 -1.57 -12.25
CA THR A 24 -20.37 -1.42 -13.33
C THR A 24 -19.67 -1.58 -14.68
N LYS A 25 -20.43 -1.93 -15.73
CA LYS A 25 -19.88 -2.06 -17.09
C LYS A 25 -19.35 -0.70 -17.56
N GLY A 26 -18.06 -0.63 -17.89
CA GLY A 26 -17.33 0.58 -18.26
C GLY A 26 -16.91 1.47 -17.07
N GLY A 27 -17.23 1.08 -15.84
CA GLY A 27 -16.87 1.82 -14.64
C GLY A 27 -15.38 1.74 -14.33
N PHE A 28 -14.80 2.86 -13.89
CA PHE A 28 -13.40 2.94 -13.48
C PHE A 28 -13.28 2.85 -11.95
N LEU A 29 -12.53 1.87 -11.47
CA LEU A 29 -12.26 1.65 -10.06
C LEU A 29 -10.77 1.83 -9.79
N ILE A 30 -10.47 2.45 -8.64
CA ILE A 30 -9.12 2.56 -8.09
C ILE A 30 -9.10 1.76 -6.78
N SER A 31 -8.08 0.92 -6.62
CA SER A 31 -7.91 0.11 -5.42
C SER A 31 -7.73 0.97 -4.15
N GLU A 32 -7.73 0.32 -3.00
CA GLU A 32 -7.09 0.88 -1.82
C GLU A 32 -5.57 1.03 -2.02
N ALA A 33 -4.96 1.92 -1.23
CA ALA A 33 -3.54 2.18 -1.29
C ALA A 33 -2.77 0.89 -1.02
N SER A 34 -1.91 0.51 -1.99
CA SER A 34 -1.18 -0.76 -1.97
C SER A 34 0.32 -0.48 -1.87
N GLY A 35 0.94 -0.99 -0.81
CA GLY A 35 2.35 -0.77 -0.52
C GLY A 35 3.26 -1.28 -1.64
N ILE A 36 4.27 -0.50 -1.98
CA ILE A 36 5.29 -0.87 -3.00
C ILE A 36 6.49 -1.63 -2.43
N SER A 37 6.61 -1.68 -1.11
CA SER A 37 7.70 -2.34 -0.38
C SER A 37 7.30 -2.59 1.08
N ASP A 38 8.18 -3.25 1.83
CA ASP A 38 8.06 -3.41 3.28
C ASP A 38 8.25 -2.08 4.04
N THR A 39 9.05 -1.15 3.52
CA THR A 39 9.24 0.20 4.11
C THR A 39 8.09 1.16 3.80
N ALA A 40 7.21 0.81 2.86
CA ALA A 40 6.11 1.66 2.41
C ALA A 40 4.94 1.77 3.41
N GLN A 41 4.94 0.94 4.45
CA GLN A 41 3.82 0.76 5.36
C GLN A 41 3.68 1.91 6.37
N GLY A 42 2.44 2.22 6.72
CA GLY A 42 2.12 3.17 7.80
C GLY A 42 0.73 2.95 8.41
N TYR A 43 0.07 1.86 8.02
CA TYR A 43 -1.29 1.53 8.42
C TYR A 43 -1.40 0.00 8.56
N PRO A 44 -2.11 -0.49 9.58
CA PRO A 44 -2.27 -1.93 9.77
C PRO A 44 -3.12 -2.52 8.63
N HIS A 45 -2.77 -3.75 8.26
CA HIS A 45 -3.56 -4.59 7.34
C HIS A 45 -3.87 -3.93 5.99
N THR A 46 -2.98 -3.10 5.47
CA THR A 46 -3.09 -2.58 4.10
C THR A 46 -2.46 -3.56 3.12
N PRO A 47 -2.99 -3.71 1.90
CA PRO A 47 -2.41 -4.67 0.96
C PRO A 47 -1.06 -4.17 0.43
N GLY A 48 -0.24 -5.11 -0.02
CA GLY A 48 0.97 -4.86 -0.79
C GLY A 48 0.85 -5.35 -2.23
N ILE A 49 1.88 -5.05 -3.03
CA ILE A 49 2.07 -5.63 -4.36
C ILE A 49 3.56 -5.79 -4.73
N TRP A 50 4.45 -5.88 -3.74
CA TRP A 50 5.89 -6.01 -3.95
C TRP A 50 6.40 -7.45 -3.91
N ARG A 51 5.62 -8.35 -3.31
CA ARG A 51 5.91 -9.79 -3.28
C ARG A 51 5.01 -10.56 -4.23
N LYS A 52 5.48 -11.74 -4.63
CA LYS A 52 4.73 -12.63 -5.53
C LYS A 52 3.41 -13.12 -4.93
N ASP A 53 3.39 -13.48 -3.64
CA ASP A 53 2.17 -13.91 -2.94
C ASP A 53 1.08 -12.82 -2.94
N GLN A 54 1.48 -11.57 -2.76
CA GLN A 54 0.57 -10.42 -2.79
C GLN A 54 -0.01 -10.21 -4.20
N MET A 55 0.84 -10.26 -5.24
CA MET A 55 0.42 -10.15 -6.64
C MET A 55 -0.55 -11.27 -7.04
N GLU A 56 -0.25 -12.52 -6.68
CA GLU A 56 -1.17 -13.64 -6.94
C GLU A 56 -2.51 -13.47 -6.22
N ALA A 57 -2.52 -12.91 -5.01
CA ALA A 57 -3.74 -12.63 -4.26
C ALA A 57 -4.61 -11.53 -4.90
N TRP A 58 -4.01 -10.61 -5.66
CA TRP A 58 -4.76 -9.59 -6.42
C TRP A 58 -5.46 -10.15 -7.65
N LYS A 59 -4.90 -11.14 -8.35
CA LYS A 59 -5.46 -11.71 -9.58
C LYS A 59 -6.96 -12.04 -9.54
N PRO A 60 -7.48 -12.79 -8.54
CA PRO A 60 -8.92 -13.10 -8.50
C PRO A 60 -9.79 -11.86 -8.27
N ILE A 61 -9.26 -10.82 -7.62
CA ILE A 61 -9.96 -9.54 -7.41
C ILE A 61 -10.06 -8.80 -8.74
N VAL A 62 -8.94 -8.63 -9.45
CA VAL A 62 -8.91 -7.95 -10.75
C VAL A 62 -9.81 -8.67 -11.75
N LYS A 63 -9.70 -10.01 -11.81
CA LYS A 63 -10.55 -10.87 -12.65
C LYS A 63 -12.04 -10.59 -12.40
N ALA A 64 -12.49 -10.52 -11.15
CA ALA A 64 -13.90 -10.30 -10.84
C ALA A 64 -14.40 -8.89 -11.24
N VAL A 65 -13.53 -7.89 -11.26
CA VAL A 65 -13.85 -6.56 -11.80
C VAL A 65 -13.97 -6.62 -13.33
N HIS A 66 -13.01 -7.27 -13.99
CA HIS A 66 -12.99 -7.41 -15.45
C HIS A 66 -14.15 -8.26 -15.99
N GLU A 67 -14.55 -9.32 -15.30
CA GLU A 67 -15.74 -10.12 -15.65
C GLU A 67 -17.05 -9.31 -15.64
N LYS A 68 -17.11 -8.23 -14.86
CA LYS A 68 -18.24 -7.27 -14.85
C LYS A 68 -18.06 -6.11 -15.83
N GLY A 69 -16.99 -6.12 -16.62
CA GLY A 69 -16.66 -5.09 -17.60
C GLY A 69 -16.14 -3.79 -16.99
N GLY A 70 -15.63 -3.81 -15.76
CA GLY A 70 -14.98 -2.65 -15.15
C GLY A 70 -13.53 -2.48 -15.61
N VAL A 71 -12.98 -1.30 -15.36
CA VAL A 71 -11.55 -0.98 -15.48
C VAL A 71 -10.98 -0.80 -14.08
N PHE A 72 -9.82 -1.38 -13.79
CA PHE A 72 -9.26 -1.39 -12.44
C PHE A 72 -7.81 -0.92 -12.39
N PHE A 73 -7.53 0.10 -11.59
CA PHE A 73 -6.16 0.58 -11.34
C PHE A 73 -5.74 0.27 -9.91
N CYS A 74 -4.50 -0.20 -9.74
CA CYS A 74 -3.85 -0.33 -8.44
C CYS A 74 -3.22 1.02 -8.02
N GLN A 75 -3.63 1.56 -6.88
CA GLN A 75 -2.99 2.74 -6.30
C GLN A 75 -1.68 2.34 -5.60
N LEU A 76 -0.54 2.56 -6.26
CA LEU A 76 0.77 2.36 -5.65
C LEU A 76 1.05 3.42 -4.59
N TRP A 77 1.52 2.99 -3.42
CA TRP A 77 1.62 3.85 -2.24
C TRP A 77 2.89 3.62 -1.44
N HIS A 78 3.41 4.72 -0.89
CA HIS A 78 4.47 4.74 0.12
C HIS A 78 4.13 5.80 1.17
N ALA A 79 3.99 5.39 2.44
CA ALA A 79 3.57 6.28 3.53
C ALA A 79 4.60 7.36 3.87
N GLY A 80 5.88 7.02 3.71
CA GLY A 80 6.99 7.89 4.09
C GLY A 80 6.96 8.14 5.60
N ARG A 81 7.06 9.40 6.03
CA ARG A 81 7.04 9.77 7.46
C ARG A 81 5.66 9.68 8.13
N VAL A 82 4.59 9.34 7.41
CA VAL A 82 3.28 9.00 8.01
C VAL A 82 3.32 7.52 8.42
N SER A 83 4.27 7.18 9.29
CA SER A 83 4.58 5.81 9.74
C SER A 83 5.33 5.87 11.08
N ASN A 84 5.63 4.72 11.67
CA ASN A 84 6.35 4.60 12.92
C ASN A 84 7.24 3.36 12.92
N TYR A 85 8.05 3.17 13.97
CA TYR A 85 8.99 2.06 14.04
C TYR A 85 8.30 0.68 13.97
N SER A 86 7.08 0.51 14.50
CA SER A 86 6.40 -0.78 14.51
C SER A 86 6.00 -1.27 13.11
N PHE A 87 5.75 -0.34 12.17
CA PHE A 87 5.47 -0.67 10.77
C PHE A 87 6.73 -0.94 9.94
N GLN A 88 7.92 -0.63 10.45
CA GLN A 88 9.15 -0.70 9.67
C GLN A 88 9.92 -2.00 9.90
N PRO A 89 10.58 -2.53 8.85
CA PRO A 89 11.39 -3.73 8.99
C PRO A 89 12.49 -3.52 10.03
N ASN A 90 12.58 -4.44 10.99
CA ASN A 90 13.54 -4.41 12.11
C ASN A 90 13.41 -3.19 13.04
N GLY A 91 12.26 -2.51 13.07
CA GLY A 91 12.08 -1.32 13.92
C GLY A 91 12.88 -0.10 13.44
N ASN A 92 13.29 -0.09 12.18
CA ASN A 92 14.05 1.04 11.61
C ASN A 92 13.19 2.32 11.51
N PRO A 93 13.81 3.51 11.40
CA PRO A 93 13.08 4.74 11.15
C PRO A 93 12.34 4.70 9.80
N PRO A 94 11.10 5.21 9.72
CA PRO A 94 10.44 5.42 8.44
C PRO A 94 11.23 6.43 7.60
N VAL A 95 11.11 6.39 6.28
CA VAL A 95 11.91 7.26 5.40
C VAL A 95 11.15 8.51 4.95
N SER A 96 11.87 9.60 4.69
CA SER A 96 11.28 10.84 4.15
C SER A 96 12.31 11.73 3.46
N CYS A 97 11.85 12.88 2.94
CA CYS A 97 12.71 13.92 2.38
C CYS A 97 13.35 14.84 3.44
N THR A 98 12.96 14.67 4.71
CA THR A 98 13.44 15.41 5.88
C THR A 98 13.52 14.46 7.08
N ASP A 99 14.29 14.83 8.09
CA ASP A 99 14.39 14.21 9.42
C ASP A 99 13.35 14.76 10.42
N LYS A 100 12.55 15.74 10.01
CA LYS A 100 11.55 16.37 10.87
C LYS A 100 10.34 15.45 11.10
N PRO A 101 10.02 15.11 12.36
CA PRO A 101 8.83 14.32 12.69
C PRO A 101 7.54 15.08 12.34
N ILE A 102 6.44 14.33 12.27
CA ILE A 102 5.10 14.91 12.20
C ILE A 102 4.66 15.22 13.63
N HIS A 103 4.31 16.49 13.87
CA HIS A 103 3.62 16.89 15.09
C HIS A 103 2.15 17.06 14.79
N ILE A 104 1.31 16.28 15.46
CA ILE A 104 -0.13 16.39 15.37
C ILE A 104 -0.67 16.41 16.80
N ASP A 105 -1.50 17.41 17.10
CA ASP A 105 -2.14 17.60 18.41
C ASP A 105 -3.40 16.73 18.59
N VAL A 106 -3.76 15.92 17.60
CA VAL A 106 -5.00 15.14 17.54
C VAL A 106 -4.69 13.68 17.23
N ASP A 107 -5.08 12.75 18.10
CA ASP A 107 -4.97 11.33 17.76
C ASP A 107 -5.86 11.02 16.55
N ILE A 108 -5.22 10.70 15.42
CA ILE A 108 -5.90 10.43 14.16
C ILE A 108 -6.30 8.95 14.01
N GLY A 109 -6.10 8.12 15.05
CA GLY A 109 -6.54 6.71 15.05
C GLY A 109 -5.91 5.85 13.94
N PHE A 110 -4.82 6.34 13.35
CA PHE A 110 -4.13 5.73 12.21
C PHE A 110 -2.81 5.07 12.59
N SER A 111 -2.25 5.38 13.76
CA SER A 111 -1.20 4.60 14.41
C SER A 111 -1.81 3.53 15.30
N ASP A 112 -1.07 2.48 15.57
CA ASP A 112 -1.24 1.54 16.69
C ASP A 112 -1.15 2.19 18.09
N GLY A 113 -1.43 3.49 18.18
CA GLY A 113 -1.28 4.33 19.37
C GLY A 113 0.09 4.99 19.52
N GLU A 114 1.11 4.61 18.74
CA GLU A 114 2.49 5.09 18.95
C GLU A 114 2.82 6.44 18.27
N GLY A 115 1.87 7.08 17.60
CA GLY A 115 2.11 8.32 16.86
C GLY A 115 3.07 8.12 15.68
N PHE A 116 3.78 9.18 15.28
CA PHE A 116 4.73 9.17 14.16
C PHE A 116 6.17 9.30 14.64
N SER A 117 6.99 8.31 14.29
CA SER A 117 8.41 8.31 14.67
C SER A 117 9.22 9.30 13.80
N PRO A 118 10.30 9.91 14.34
CA PRO A 118 11.23 10.69 13.55
C PRO A 118 11.75 9.90 12.33
N PRO A 119 11.64 10.44 11.11
CA PRO A 119 12.04 9.73 9.91
C PRO A 119 13.56 9.82 9.64
N HIS A 120 14.07 8.84 8.90
CA HIS A 120 15.36 8.95 8.22
C HIS A 120 15.21 9.81 6.96
N ARG A 121 16.03 10.86 6.85
CA ARG A 121 16.12 11.67 5.63
C ARG A 121 16.90 10.89 4.58
N LEU A 122 16.23 10.48 3.51
CA LEU A 122 16.88 9.80 2.39
C LEU A 122 18.01 10.66 1.81
N ARG A 123 19.16 10.02 1.61
CA ARG A 123 20.24 10.53 0.78
C ARG A 123 19.87 10.37 -0.69
N VAL A 124 20.51 11.12 -1.58
CA VAL A 124 20.18 11.13 -3.01
C VAL A 124 20.29 9.74 -3.62
N GLU A 125 21.33 9.00 -3.24
CA GLU A 125 21.60 7.63 -3.67
C GLU A 125 20.58 6.59 -3.14
N GLU A 126 19.80 6.92 -2.11
CA GLU A 126 18.78 6.01 -1.56
C GLU A 126 17.44 6.17 -2.31
N ILE A 127 17.22 7.30 -2.99
CA ILE A 127 15.97 7.58 -3.73
C ILE A 127 15.79 6.60 -4.89
N SER A 128 16.87 6.20 -5.56
CA SER A 128 16.79 5.26 -6.69
C SER A 128 16.21 3.91 -6.28
N LYS A 129 16.40 3.47 -5.03
CA LYS A 129 15.77 2.24 -4.51
C LYS A 129 14.25 2.38 -4.45
N VAL A 130 13.75 3.51 -3.93
CA VAL A 130 12.29 3.76 -3.87
C VAL A 130 11.68 3.84 -5.28
N VAL A 131 12.39 4.44 -6.24
CA VAL A 131 11.98 4.44 -7.65
C VAL A 131 11.90 3.01 -8.20
N ASP A 132 12.87 2.17 -7.88
CA ASP A 132 12.87 0.76 -8.29
C ASP A 132 11.72 -0.03 -7.65
N ASP A 133 11.39 0.24 -6.37
CA ASP A 133 10.24 -0.36 -5.68
C ASP A 133 8.92 -0.02 -6.41
N PHE A 134 8.73 1.24 -6.83
CA PHE A 134 7.57 1.62 -7.66
C PHE A 134 7.57 0.90 -9.01
N ARG A 135 8.73 0.75 -9.67
CA ARG A 135 8.85 0.04 -10.95
C ARG A 135 8.45 -1.43 -10.80
N VAL A 136 8.92 -2.11 -9.75
CA VAL A 136 8.57 -3.50 -9.46
C VAL A 136 7.09 -3.64 -9.13
N ALA A 137 6.56 -2.78 -8.26
CA ALA A 137 5.15 -2.79 -7.88
C ALA A 137 4.21 -2.55 -9.08
N ALA A 138 4.56 -1.62 -9.98
CA ALA A 138 3.83 -1.41 -11.23
C ALA A 138 3.86 -2.65 -12.13
N LYS A 139 5.01 -3.31 -12.26
CA LYS A 139 5.12 -4.57 -13.03
C LYS A 139 4.22 -5.65 -12.44
N HIS A 140 4.25 -5.84 -11.12
CA HIS A 140 3.38 -6.79 -10.45
C HIS A 140 1.89 -6.44 -10.55
N ALA A 141 1.54 -5.14 -10.56
CA ALA A 141 0.17 -4.70 -10.80
C ALA A 141 -0.32 -5.12 -12.18
N ILE A 142 0.50 -4.96 -13.22
CA ILE A 142 0.17 -5.43 -14.58
C ILE A 142 0.10 -6.97 -14.64
N GLU A 143 0.99 -7.68 -13.95
CA GLU A 143 0.96 -9.15 -13.88
C GLU A 143 -0.24 -9.70 -13.10
N ALA A 144 -0.81 -8.91 -12.19
CA ALA A 144 -2.05 -9.24 -11.49
C ALA A 144 -3.29 -9.14 -12.40
N GLY A 145 -3.14 -8.56 -13.59
CA GLY A 145 -4.19 -8.41 -14.61
C GLY A 145 -4.76 -7.02 -14.68
#